data_AF-A0A183LL52-F1
#
_entry.id   AF-A0A183LL52-F1
#
_cell.length_a   1.000
_cell.length_b   1.000
_cell.length_c   1.000
_cell.angle_alpha   90.00
_cell.angle_beta   90.00
_cell.angle_gamma   90.00
#
_symmetry.space_group_name_H-M   'P 1'
#
loop_
_entity.id
_entity.type
_entity.pdbx_description
1 polymer ?
#
loop_
_entity_poly.entity_id
_entity_poly.type
_entity_poly.pdbx_seq_one_letter_code
_entity_poly.pdbx_strand_id
1 'polypeptide(L)'
;MQRIHPETIGPELKHIYLVTNSGPSPLESFWVNLTIPVQTRDGEYLVYLLDRLRYQAEDGGPPRFENISPDVVSAEGHVRGLCITPEWALNPLRLNAVHRNRVEEFPKSRSLSRSFRSQLSITRYRRSVNRKMKNKKLFYLNDKHNFIDDNQPINSKDTIRNARSILHGVRKRQQEIIKCGEKVSDLGYPVCAVITCRVNGLSRGDAVRIVLRGWIWADTFFRYKISDFAIVSEANAKLEETAFGIKIDSNLTIQPLAISQNFVFEGINVSLFREIPLWPFILGSVLGLALLALLIFTMWKCGFFHRKQIYDDQFQQYPHNNNNINSNGNSINPIFIEPRKI
;
A
#
# COMPACT_ATOMS: atom_id res chain seq x y z
N MET A 1 -32.37 8.90 4.87
CA MET A 1 -30.92 9.13 4.65
C MET A 1 -30.16 7.89 5.08
N GLN A 2 -29.37 7.30 4.18
CA GLN A 2 -28.58 6.11 4.46
C GLN A 2 -27.47 6.43 5.46
N ARG A 3 -27.31 5.59 6.50
CA ARG A 3 -26.19 5.69 7.44
C ARG A 3 -25.02 4.92 6.86
N ILE A 4 -23.85 5.55 6.83
CA ILE A 4 -22.62 4.95 6.33
C ILE A 4 -21.58 5.02 7.44
N HIS A 5 -20.72 4.02 7.49
CA HIS A 5 -19.61 4.02 8.43
C HIS A 5 -18.36 4.58 7.72
N PRO A 6 -17.62 5.53 8.30
CA PRO A 6 -16.46 6.13 7.64
C PRO A 6 -15.44 5.09 7.15
N GLU A 7 -15.23 4.02 7.92
CA GLU A 7 -14.34 2.91 7.56
C GLU A 7 -14.75 2.13 6.30
N THR A 8 -16.00 2.27 5.85
CA THR A 8 -16.48 1.66 4.59
C THR A 8 -16.21 2.53 3.37
N ILE A 9 -15.92 3.82 3.56
CA ILE A 9 -15.47 4.72 2.49
C ILE A 9 -14.01 4.39 2.13
N GLY A 10 -13.18 4.22 3.17
CA GLY A 10 -11.79 3.84 3.07
C GLY A 10 -10.97 4.28 4.28
N PRO A 11 -9.63 4.19 4.22
CA PRO A 11 -8.75 4.59 5.31
C PRO A 11 -8.81 6.11 5.57
N GLU A 12 -8.58 6.52 6.82
CA GLU A 12 -8.54 7.93 7.21
C GLU A 12 -7.23 8.59 6.71
N LEU A 13 -7.39 9.77 6.12
CA LEU A 13 -6.33 10.72 5.81
C LEU A 13 -6.28 11.76 6.92
N LYS A 14 -5.10 11.97 7.52
CA LYS A 14 -4.94 12.97 8.59
C LYS A 14 -3.62 13.72 8.43
N HIS A 15 -3.72 14.94 7.91
CA HIS A 15 -2.56 15.83 7.75
C HIS A 15 -2.58 16.93 8.82
N ILE A 16 -1.45 17.12 9.50
CA ILE A 16 -1.31 18.08 10.60
C ILE A 16 -0.23 19.08 10.21
N TYR A 17 -0.61 20.34 10.11
CA TYR A 17 0.30 21.46 9.82
C TYR A 17 0.61 22.22 11.10
N LEU A 18 1.90 22.37 11.40
CA LEU A 18 2.36 23.21 12.51
C LEU A 18 2.81 24.55 11.95
N VAL A 19 2.17 25.63 12.39
CA VAL A 19 2.50 27.00 11.99
C VAL A 19 3.08 27.72 13.20
N THR A 20 4.29 28.25 13.04
CA THR A 20 5.07 28.87 14.12
C THR A 20 5.53 30.27 13.73
N ASN A 21 5.47 31.23 14.66
CA ASN A 21 6.07 32.54 14.44
C ASN A 21 7.50 32.58 15.01
N SER A 22 8.49 32.41 14.13
CA SER A 22 9.91 32.56 14.49
C SER A 22 10.41 34.00 14.46
N GLY A 23 9.58 34.94 13.97
CA GLY A 23 9.91 36.35 13.88
C GLY A 23 9.88 37.04 15.25
N PRO A 24 10.50 38.23 15.37
CA PRO A 24 10.51 38.98 16.63
C PRO A 24 9.14 39.59 16.95
N SER A 25 8.35 39.93 15.94
CA SER A 25 7.08 40.65 16.07
C SER A 25 5.88 39.71 16.09
N PRO A 26 4.86 39.95 16.94
CA PRO A 26 3.62 39.19 16.91
C PRO A 26 2.84 39.45 15.61
N LEU A 27 2.16 38.42 15.10
CA LEU A 27 1.29 38.52 13.92
C LEU A 27 -0.16 38.67 14.37
N GLU A 28 -0.85 39.72 13.92
CA GLU A 28 -2.25 39.98 14.29
C GLU A 28 -3.22 38.98 13.66
N SER A 29 -3.19 38.86 12.33
CA SER A 29 -3.88 37.78 11.63
C SER A 29 -3.22 37.50 10.28
N PHE A 30 -3.33 36.26 9.81
CA PHE A 30 -2.84 35.85 8.51
C PHE A 30 -3.62 34.64 8.01
N TRP A 31 -3.47 34.33 6.72
CA TRP A 31 -4.19 33.25 6.07
C TRP A 31 -3.26 32.08 5.77
N VAL A 32 -3.78 30.87 5.84
CA VAL A 32 -3.11 29.64 5.38
C VAL A 32 -4.05 28.93 4.43
N ASN A 33 -3.63 28.76 3.20
CA ASN A 33 -4.38 28.05 2.17
C ASN A 33 -3.87 26.62 2.09
N LEU A 34 -4.73 25.65 2.42
CA LEU A 34 -4.45 24.23 2.24
C LEU A 34 -5.04 23.77 0.90
N THR A 35 -4.25 23.08 0.08
CA THR A 35 -4.70 22.47 -1.17
C THR A 35 -4.69 20.96 -1.05
N ILE A 36 -5.80 20.31 -1.40
CA ILE A 36 -5.92 18.85 -1.34
C ILE A 36 -6.69 18.31 -2.55
N PRO A 37 -6.22 17.23 -3.22
CA PRO A 37 -6.94 16.59 -4.31
C PRO A 37 -8.19 15.87 -3.80
N VAL A 38 -9.38 16.33 -4.21
CA VAL A 38 -10.67 15.80 -3.72
C VAL A 38 -11.32 14.90 -4.76
N GLN A 39 -11.23 15.25 -6.03
CA GLN A 39 -11.85 14.53 -7.15
C GLN A 39 -10.95 14.63 -8.38
N THR A 40 -11.14 13.81 -9.41
CA THR A 40 -10.56 14.01 -10.73
C THR A 40 -11.48 14.86 -11.62
N ARG A 41 -10.96 15.39 -12.73
CA ARG A 41 -11.79 16.09 -13.74
C ARG A 41 -12.87 15.19 -14.34
N ASP A 42 -12.66 13.88 -14.31
CA ASP A 42 -13.59 12.87 -14.83
C ASP A 42 -14.68 12.49 -13.82
N GLY A 43 -14.65 13.07 -12.61
CA GLY A 43 -15.68 12.87 -11.60
C GLY A 43 -15.37 11.76 -10.58
N GLU A 44 -14.18 11.19 -10.61
CA GLU A 44 -13.75 10.14 -9.68
C GLU A 44 -13.30 10.75 -8.34
N TYR A 45 -13.91 10.33 -7.22
CA TYR A 45 -13.51 10.82 -5.90
C TYR A 45 -12.15 10.26 -5.49
N LEU A 46 -11.31 11.09 -4.86
CA LEU A 46 -9.99 10.72 -4.35
C LEU A 46 -9.97 10.76 -2.83
N VAL A 47 -10.24 11.95 -2.28
CA VAL A 47 -10.35 12.21 -0.84
C VAL A 47 -11.72 12.78 -0.56
N TYR A 48 -12.44 12.15 0.34
CA TYR A 48 -13.76 12.56 0.78
C TYR A 48 -13.68 13.34 2.09
N LEU A 49 -14.15 14.58 2.08
CA LEU A 49 -14.18 15.44 3.26
C LEU A 49 -15.58 15.39 3.89
N LEU A 50 -15.65 15.06 5.19
CA LEU A 50 -16.88 15.11 5.97
C LEU A 50 -16.95 16.40 6.80
N ASP A 51 -18.13 16.98 6.92
CA ASP A 51 -18.42 18.11 7.78
C ASP A 51 -18.52 17.69 9.26
N ARG A 52 -19.16 16.54 9.50
CA ARG A 52 -19.42 16.03 10.85
C ARG A 52 -19.45 14.52 10.91
N LEU A 53 -19.13 13.98 12.09
CA LEU A 53 -19.29 12.58 12.43
C LEU A 53 -20.34 12.45 13.52
N ARG A 54 -21.20 11.45 13.36
CA ARG A 54 -22.19 11.10 14.36
C ARG A 54 -21.70 9.92 15.19
N TYR A 55 -21.71 10.07 16.50
CA TYR A 55 -21.41 9.02 17.47
C TYR A 55 -22.70 8.49 18.07
N GLN A 56 -22.79 7.18 18.19
CA GLN A 56 -23.87 6.55 18.96
C GLN A 56 -23.53 6.69 20.44
N ALA A 57 -24.49 7.16 21.25
CA ALA A 57 -24.33 7.21 22.69
C ALA A 57 -24.36 5.78 23.24
N GLU A 58 -23.41 5.45 24.12
CA GLU A 58 -23.34 4.12 24.76
C GLU A 58 -24.60 3.86 25.62
N ASP A 59 -25.14 4.92 26.24
CA ASP A 59 -26.30 4.85 27.13
C ASP A 59 -27.66 4.86 26.41
N GLY A 60 -27.68 4.71 25.08
CA GLY A 60 -28.91 4.84 24.28
C GLY A 60 -29.47 6.27 24.20
N GLY A 61 -28.73 7.25 24.72
CA GLY A 61 -29.06 8.68 24.67
C GLY A 61 -29.01 9.28 23.25
N PRO A 62 -29.30 10.58 23.12
CA PRO A 62 -29.28 11.25 21.83
C PRO A 62 -27.87 11.17 21.20
N PRO A 63 -27.78 11.04 19.86
CA PRO A 63 -26.51 10.95 19.18
C PRO A 63 -25.67 12.22 19.40
N ARG A 64 -24.36 12.05 19.59
CA ARG A 64 -23.42 13.17 19.65
C ARG A 64 -22.87 13.45 18.25
N PHE A 65 -22.60 14.72 17.99
CA PHE A 65 -21.98 15.17 16.74
C PHE A 65 -20.63 15.78 17.05
N GLU A 66 -19.63 15.44 16.25
CA GLU A 66 -18.32 16.08 16.25
C GLU A 66 -18.10 16.75 14.90
N ASN A 67 -17.60 17.98 14.90
CA ASN A 67 -17.21 18.67 13.68
C ASN A 67 -15.83 18.17 13.26
N ILE A 68 -15.71 17.67 12.03
CA ILE A 68 -14.45 17.16 11.47
C ILE A 68 -13.83 18.18 10.50
N SER A 69 -14.53 19.29 10.25
CA SER A 69 -13.99 20.43 9.53
C SER A 69 -12.61 20.84 10.08
N PRO A 70 -11.69 21.28 9.21
CA PRO A 70 -10.37 21.71 9.66
C PRO A 70 -10.48 22.85 10.66
N ASP A 71 -9.76 22.74 11.76
CA ASP A 71 -9.74 23.77 12.81
C ASP A 71 -8.31 24.21 13.08
N VAL A 72 -8.15 25.50 13.42
CA VAL A 72 -6.90 26.10 13.89
C VAL A 72 -6.88 26.04 15.42
N VAL A 73 -5.99 25.24 15.98
CA VAL A 73 -5.93 24.99 17.41
C VAL A 73 -4.56 25.38 17.97
N SER A 74 -4.52 26.05 19.10
CA SER A 74 -3.27 26.38 19.80
C SER A 74 -2.64 25.15 20.46
N ALA A 75 -1.39 25.28 20.93
CA ALA A 75 -0.74 24.28 21.78
C ALA A 75 -1.56 23.99 23.07
N GLU A 76 -2.27 24.98 23.60
CA GLU A 76 -3.14 24.84 24.78
C GLU A 76 -4.51 24.22 24.45
N GLY A 77 -4.79 23.95 23.17
CA GLY A 77 -6.06 23.37 22.73
C GLY A 77 -7.20 24.37 22.49
N HIS A 78 -6.94 25.68 22.62
CA HIS A 78 -7.90 26.73 22.29
C HIS A 78 -8.01 26.93 20.78
N VAL A 79 -9.22 27.18 20.27
CA VAL A 79 -9.44 27.55 18.87
C VAL A 79 -8.90 28.96 18.65
N ARG A 80 -7.98 29.12 17.69
CA ARG A 80 -7.26 30.38 17.37
C ARG A 80 -7.52 30.85 15.94
N GLY A 81 -8.63 30.44 15.35
CA GLY A 81 -8.92 30.74 13.95
C GLY A 81 -10.14 30.02 13.42
N LEU A 82 -10.39 30.19 12.12
CA LEU A 82 -11.47 29.54 11.40
C LEU A 82 -10.94 29.06 10.05
N CYS A 83 -11.33 27.86 9.63
CA CYS A 83 -11.12 27.41 8.26
C CYS A 83 -12.43 27.35 7.49
N ILE A 84 -12.36 27.70 6.21
CA ILE A 84 -13.48 27.66 5.28
C ILE A 84 -13.12 26.64 4.20
N THR A 85 -13.92 25.58 4.11
CA THR A 85 -13.83 24.56 3.07
C THR A 85 -14.90 24.85 2.01
N PRO A 86 -14.59 24.75 0.71
CA PRO A 86 -15.57 25.02 -0.34
C PRO A 86 -16.69 23.97 -0.34
N GLU A 87 -17.92 24.40 -0.55
CA GLU A 87 -19.13 23.55 -0.44
C GLU A 87 -19.11 22.34 -1.38
N TRP A 88 -18.59 22.50 -2.60
CA TRP A 88 -18.51 21.40 -3.57
C TRP A 88 -17.60 20.25 -3.11
N ALA A 89 -16.62 20.54 -2.24
CA ALA A 89 -15.69 19.55 -1.71
C ALA A 89 -16.15 18.98 -0.37
N LEU A 90 -16.97 19.72 0.38
CA LEU A 90 -17.39 19.35 1.73
C LEU A 90 -18.67 18.52 1.68
N ASN A 91 -18.55 17.22 1.98
CA ASN A 91 -19.65 16.26 2.04
C ASN A 91 -20.66 16.37 0.87
N PRO A 92 -20.21 16.36 -0.41
CA PRO A 92 -21.09 16.60 -1.56
C PRO A 92 -22.19 15.55 -1.71
N LEU A 93 -21.95 14.31 -1.26
CA LEU A 93 -22.93 13.22 -1.28
C LEU A 93 -23.87 13.25 -0.06
N ARG A 94 -23.72 14.23 0.84
CA ARG A 94 -24.53 14.40 2.07
C ARG A 94 -24.60 13.10 2.89
N LEU A 95 -23.47 12.43 3.03
CA LEU A 95 -23.38 11.17 3.78
C LEU A 95 -23.57 11.45 5.26
N ASN A 96 -24.42 10.64 5.89
CA ASN A 96 -24.54 10.61 7.34
C ASN A 96 -23.58 9.56 7.89
N ALA A 97 -22.36 10.00 8.11
CA ALA A 97 -21.28 9.18 8.62
C ALA A 97 -21.46 8.91 10.13
N VAL A 98 -21.57 7.63 10.50
CA VAL A 98 -21.78 7.18 11.88
C VAL A 98 -20.59 6.32 12.30
N HIS A 99 -19.83 6.75 13.29
CA HIS A 99 -18.69 5.99 13.77
C HIS A 99 -19.16 4.78 14.61
N ARG A 100 -18.52 3.62 14.44
CA ARG A 100 -18.98 2.35 15.05
C ARG A 100 -18.65 2.18 16.53
N ASN A 101 -17.60 2.80 17.07
CA ASN A 101 -17.17 2.55 18.44
C ASN A 101 -16.42 3.72 19.07
N ARG A 102 -16.49 3.74 20.42
CA ARG A 102 -15.84 4.61 21.43
C ARG A 102 -15.25 5.91 20.92
N VAL A 103 -15.69 7.01 21.54
CA VAL A 103 -14.82 8.15 21.76
C VAL A 103 -13.57 7.61 22.48
N GLU A 104 -12.55 7.17 21.75
CA GLU A 104 -11.20 7.37 22.24
C GLU A 104 -11.16 8.85 22.54
N GLU A 105 -10.92 9.21 23.80
CA GLU A 105 -10.82 10.59 24.22
C GLU A 105 -9.85 11.30 23.27
N PHE A 106 -10.39 11.96 22.25
CA PHE A 106 -9.72 13.09 21.65
C PHE A 106 -9.38 13.98 22.83
N PRO A 107 -8.10 14.31 23.08
CA PRO A 107 -7.76 15.14 24.21
C PRO A 107 -8.39 16.51 23.97
N LYS A 108 -9.61 16.68 24.51
CA LYS A 108 -10.13 17.99 24.86
C LYS A 108 -9.16 18.53 25.89
N SER A 109 -8.66 19.72 25.62
CA SER A 109 -7.85 20.56 26.49
C SER A 109 -8.30 20.49 27.96
N ARG A 110 -7.75 19.54 28.71
CA ARG A 110 -7.60 19.70 30.15
C ARG A 110 -6.30 20.45 30.33
N SER A 111 -6.41 21.64 30.90
CA SER A 111 -5.29 22.47 31.33
C SER A 111 -4.32 21.63 32.16
N LEU A 112 -3.21 21.20 31.54
CA LEU A 112 -2.08 20.62 32.25
C LEU A 112 -1.26 21.77 32.82
N SER A 113 -1.65 22.20 34.01
CA SER A 113 -0.76 22.94 34.90
C SER A 113 0.44 22.05 35.25
N ARG A 114 1.61 22.43 34.71
CA ARG A 114 2.97 22.20 35.21
C ARG A 114 3.17 21.11 36.28
N SER A 115 4.02 20.14 35.96
CA SER A 115 5.40 20.18 36.48
C SER A 115 6.31 19.26 35.67
N PHE A 116 7.36 19.85 35.12
CA PHE A 116 8.51 19.13 34.60
C PHE A 116 9.23 18.51 35.80
N ARG A 117 9.25 17.18 35.89
CA ARG A 117 10.30 16.48 36.63
C ARG A 117 10.67 15.21 35.88
N SER A 118 11.86 15.25 35.31
CA SER A 118 12.55 14.12 34.69
C SER A 118 12.67 12.96 35.69
N GLN A 119 12.17 11.78 35.33
CA GLN A 119 12.73 10.50 35.75
C GLN A 119 12.16 9.37 34.88
N LEU A 120 13.01 8.87 34.00
CA LEU A 120 12.77 7.70 33.15
C LEU A 120 12.91 6.45 34.04
N SER A 121 11.82 5.72 34.28
CA SER A 121 11.90 4.34 34.79
C SER A 121 10.94 3.45 34.00
N ILE A 122 11.53 2.64 33.12
CA ILE A 122 10.83 1.64 32.30
C ILE A 122 10.44 0.47 33.20
N THR A 123 9.17 0.34 33.55
CA THR A 123 8.59 -0.91 34.06
C THR A 123 7.63 -1.49 33.04
N ARG A 124 8.11 -2.52 32.34
CA ARG A 124 7.36 -3.36 31.38
C ARG A 124 6.24 -4.10 32.12
N TYR A 125 4.98 -3.73 31.89
CA TYR A 125 3.83 -4.55 32.30
C TYR A 125 3.42 -5.49 31.15
N ARG A 126 3.55 -6.78 31.42
CA ARG A 126 3.36 -7.92 30.53
C ARG A 126 1.88 -8.32 30.56
N ARG A 127 1.14 -8.17 29.46
CA ARG A 127 -0.19 -8.82 29.32
C ARG A 127 -0.07 -10.13 28.54
N SER A 128 -0.32 -11.19 29.28
CA SER A 128 -0.50 -12.57 28.83
C SER A 128 -1.68 -12.68 27.86
N VAL A 129 -1.46 -13.31 26.70
CA VAL A 129 -2.53 -13.83 25.85
C VAL A 129 -2.30 -15.34 25.70
N ASN A 130 -3.23 -16.09 26.28
CA ASN A 130 -3.31 -17.53 26.22
C ASN A 130 -3.95 -17.92 24.87
N ARG A 131 -3.19 -18.51 23.93
CA ARG A 131 -3.77 -19.22 22.77
C ARG A 131 -3.07 -20.55 22.55
N LYS A 132 -3.92 -21.56 22.42
CA LYS A 132 -3.60 -22.98 22.29
C LYS A 132 -2.78 -23.29 21.04
N MET A 133 -1.90 -24.25 21.26
CA MET A 133 -0.95 -24.92 20.38
C MET A 133 -1.56 -25.46 19.07
N LYS A 134 -0.88 -25.26 17.94
CA LYS A 134 -0.79 -26.26 16.86
C LYS A 134 0.56 -26.16 16.16
N ASN A 135 1.31 -27.25 16.25
CA ASN A 135 2.67 -27.43 15.75
C ASN A 135 2.79 -27.21 14.24
N LYS A 136 3.76 -26.40 13.81
CA LYS A 136 4.52 -26.71 12.60
C LYS A 136 5.95 -26.15 12.69
N LYS A 137 6.87 -27.10 12.77
CA LYS A 137 8.34 -27.00 12.81
C LYS A 137 8.85 -26.22 11.59
N LEU A 138 9.77 -25.27 11.78
CA LEU A 138 10.76 -24.93 10.75
C LEU A 138 12.07 -24.45 11.39
N PHE A 139 13.14 -24.78 10.68
CA PHE A 139 14.51 -24.98 11.13
C PHE A 139 15.23 -23.72 11.59
N TYR A 140 16.02 -23.85 12.66
CA TYR A 140 17.13 -22.96 12.98
C TYR A 140 18.31 -23.28 12.05
N LEU A 141 18.81 -22.28 11.34
CA LEU A 141 20.22 -22.23 10.97
C LEU A 141 20.84 -21.08 11.76
N ASN A 142 21.70 -21.46 12.70
CA ASN A 142 22.63 -20.57 13.38
C ASN A 142 23.63 -20.06 12.35
N ASP A 143 23.96 -18.77 12.41
CA ASP A 143 25.34 -18.38 12.18
C ASP A 143 25.76 -17.30 13.16
N LYS A 144 26.95 -17.52 13.73
CA LYS A 144 27.56 -16.76 14.82
C LYS A 144 28.53 -15.71 14.25
N HIS A 145 28.80 -14.71 15.11
CA HIS A 145 30.04 -13.88 15.17
C HIS A 145 30.17 -12.80 14.06
N ASN A 146 30.63 -11.57 14.29
CA ASN A 146 31.40 -10.97 15.39
C ASN A 146 31.13 -9.47 15.54
N PHE A 147 31.36 -9.01 16.77
CA PHE A 147 31.46 -7.63 17.24
C PHE A 147 32.83 -7.05 16.85
N ILE A 148 32.86 -5.88 16.20
CA ILE A 148 34.01 -4.96 16.18
C ILE A 148 33.46 -3.54 16.36
N ASP A 149 33.89 -2.93 17.44
CA ASP A 149 33.71 -1.52 17.82
C ASP A 149 35.02 -0.81 17.45
N ASP A 150 34.96 0.35 16.78
CA ASP A 150 36.07 1.29 16.70
C ASP A 150 35.57 2.70 16.31
N ASN A 151 35.83 3.65 17.22
CA ASN A 151 35.62 5.08 17.06
C ASN A 151 36.89 5.73 16.43
N GLN A 152 36.78 6.37 15.27
CA GLN A 152 37.37 7.70 14.96
C GLN A 152 37.10 8.18 13.51
N PRO A 153 37.17 9.50 13.24
CA PRO A 153 36.55 10.13 12.07
C PRO A 153 37.51 10.28 10.88
N ILE A 154 36.99 10.19 9.66
CA ILE A 154 37.74 10.53 8.44
C ILE A 154 36.86 11.36 7.50
N ASN A 155 37.34 12.57 7.23
CA ASN A 155 36.88 13.45 6.15
C ASN A 155 37.23 12.82 4.79
N SER A 156 36.23 12.54 3.95
CA SER A 156 36.43 12.41 2.51
C SER A 156 35.12 12.60 1.76
N LYS A 157 35.16 13.55 0.82
CA LYS A 157 34.21 13.68 -0.28
C LYS A 157 34.23 12.35 -1.06
N ASP A 158 33.07 11.74 -1.29
CA ASP A 158 32.66 11.28 -2.62
C ASP A 158 31.39 10.41 -2.59
N THR A 159 30.54 10.69 -3.58
CA THR A 159 29.56 9.81 -4.23
C THR A 159 28.36 9.31 -3.43
N ILE A 160 27.24 9.97 -3.71
CA ILE A 160 25.87 9.43 -3.65
C ILE A 160 25.86 8.08 -4.37
N ARG A 161 25.99 6.98 -3.63
CA ARG A 161 25.70 5.64 -4.14
C ARG A 161 24.21 5.41 -4.00
N ASN A 162 23.50 5.64 -5.10
CA ASN A 162 22.17 5.08 -5.32
C ASN A 162 22.24 3.57 -5.08
N ALA A 163 21.68 3.10 -3.98
CA ALA A 163 21.50 1.69 -3.71
C ALA A 163 20.49 1.12 -4.72
N ARG A 164 20.99 0.68 -5.90
CA ARG A 164 20.21 -0.13 -6.83
C ARG A 164 20.06 -1.51 -6.19
N SER A 165 18.84 -1.87 -5.83
CA SER A 165 18.48 -3.22 -5.39
C SER A 165 18.92 -4.25 -6.44
N ILE A 166 19.78 -5.19 -6.06
CA ILE A 166 20.41 -6.21 -6.94
C ILE A 166 19.42 -7.35 -7.30
N LEU A 167 18.10 -7.16 -7.14
CA LEU A 167 17.12 -8.15 -7.58
C LEU A 167 16.64 -7.86 -9.00
N HIS A 168 17.25 -8.54 -9.98
CA HIS A 168 16.83 -8.53 -11.38
C HIS A 168 15.38 -9.06 -11.49
N GLY A 169 14.40 -8.15 -11.59
CA GLY A 169 13.06 -8.49 -12.10
C GLY A 169 11.84 -8.05 -11.30
N VAL A 170 11.99 -7.51 -10.09
CA VAL A 170 10.87 -6.89 -9.37
C VAL A 170 10.90 -5.39 -9.64
N ARG A 171 10.31 -4.97 -10.77
CA ARG A 171 10.01 -3.56 -10.99
C ARG A 171 8.85 -3.24 -10.04
N LYS A 172 9.16 -2.80 -8.81
CA LYS A 172 8.14 -2.20 -7.93
C LYS A 172 7.43 -1.15 -8.79
N ARG A 173 6.12 -1.27 -8.96
CA ARG A 173 5.33 -0.19 -9.58
C ARG A 173 5.68 1.06 -8.78
N GLN A 174 6.18 2.08 -9.47
CA GLN A 174 6.57 3.32 -8.82
C GLN A 174 5.33 3.87 -8.15
N GLN A 175 5.41 4.11 -6.83
CA GLN A 175 4.30 4.61 -6.02
C GLN A 175 3.66 5.82 -6.72
N GLU A 176 2.33 5.81 -6.88
CA GLU A 176 1.63 6.88 -7.57
C GLU A 176 1.44 8.07 -6.62
N ILE A 177 1.99 9.24 -6.99
CA ILE A 177 1.90 10.45 -6.17
C ILE A 177 0.73 11.28 -6.69
N ILE A 178 -0.28 11.48 -5.84
CA ILE A 178 -1.48 12.25 -6.17
C ILE A 178 -1.36 13.61 -5.51
N LYS A 179 -1.11 14.62 -6.35
CA LYS A 179 -0.85 15.99 -5.95
C LYS A 179 -1.58 16.96 -6.87
N CYS A 180 -1.97 18.11 -6.33
CA CYS A 180 -2.56 19.20 -7.11
C CYS A 180 -1.63 19.68 -8.23
N GLY A 181 -2.16 19.81 -9.44
CA GLY A 181 -1.42 20.30 -10.62
C GLY A 181 -0.64 19.23 -11.38
N GLU A 182 -0.50 18.02 -10.84
CA GLU A 182 0.18 16.91 -11.50
C GLU A 182 -0.82 15.89 -12.02
N LYS A 183 -0.56 15.34 -13.22
CA LYS A 183 -1.41 14.31 -13.82
C LYS A 183 -1.14 12.97 -13.14
N VAL A 184 -2.19 12.29 -12.72
CA VAL A 184 -2.14 10.92 -12.19
C VAL A 184 -2.31 9.94 -13.36
N SER A 185 -1.48 8.91 -13.39
CA SER A 185 -1.62 7.79 -14.33
C SER A 185 -3.01 7.16 -14.17
N ASP A 186 -3.66 6.82 -15.28
CA ASP A 186 -4.99 6.19 -15.32
C ASP A 186 -6.18 7.05 -14.80
N LEU A 187 -5.98 8.09 -13.99
CA LEU A 187 -7.05 8.94 -13.38
C LEU A 187 -7.12 10.38 -13.90
N GLY A 188 -6.12 10.84 -14.67
CA GLY A 188 -6.13 12.18 -15.23
C GLY A 188 -5.72 13.27 -14.23
N TYR A 189 -6.29 14.47 -14.34
CA TYR A 189 -5.93 15.61 -13.49
C TYR A 189 -6.82 15.72 -12.26
N PRO A 190 -6.25 15.86 -11.04
CA PRO A 190 -7.02 16.09 -9.84
C PRO A 190 -7.56 17.53 -9.80
N VAL A 191 -8.82 17.65 -9.40
CA VAL A 191 -9.50 18.87 -8.96
C VAL A 191 -9.28 19.01 -7.46
N CYS A 192 -8.70 20.15 -7.06
CA CYS A 192 -8.28 20.38 -5.69
C CYS A 192 -9.16 21.36 -4.95
N ALA A 193 -9.49 21.04 -3.71
CA ALA A 193 -10.14 21.96 -2.79
C ALA A 193 -9.09 22.88 -2.18
N VAL A 194 -9.39 24.18 -2.15
CA VAL A 194 -8.59 25.19 -1.45
C VAL A 194 -9.31 25.54 -0.16
N ILE A 195 -8.76 25.11 0.96
CA ILE A 195 -9.31 25.36 2.30
C ILE A 195 -8.56 26.56 2.87
N THR A 196 -9.28 27.65 3.12
CA THR A 196 -8.69 28.90 3.59
C THR A 196 -8.85 29.02 5.11
N CYS A 197 -7.74 28.98 5.83
CA CYS A 197 -7.72 29.09 7.29
C CYS A 197 -7.20 30.46 7.72
N ARG A 198 -8.01 31.21 8.46
CA ARG A 198 -7.57 32.43 9.13
C ARG A 198 -6.99 32.08 10.49
N VAL A 199 -5.73 32.46 10.74
CA VAL A 199 -5.08 32.34 12.04
C VAL A 199 -5.11 33.70 12.72
N ASN A 200 -5.61 33.76 13.95
CA ASN A 200 -5.78 34.97 14.75
C ASN A 200 -4.74 35.01 15.87
N GLY A 201 -3.83 35.98 15.83
CA GLY A 201 -2.86 36.27 16.88
C GLY A 201 -1.82 35.16 17.06
N LEU A 202 -0.60 35.39 16.60
CA LEU A 202 0.53 34.48 16.81
C LEU A 202 1.74 35.23 17.36
N SER A 203 1.96 35.12 18.67
CA SER A 203 3.09 35.76 19.34
C SER A 203 4.42 35.11 18.94
N ARG A 204 5.53 35.79 19.25
CA ARG A 204 6.87 35.25 19.03
C ARG A 204 7.03 33.91 19.77
N GLY A 205 7.39 32.87 19.02
CA GLY A 205 7.59 31.52 19.56
C GLY A 205 6.31 30.71 19.78
N ASP A 206 5.13 31.30 19.57
CA ASP A 206 3.86 30.57 19.64
C ASP A 206 3.66 29.71 18.38
N ALA A 207 2.86 28.66 18.56
CA ALA A 207 2.55 27.70 17.51
C ALA A 207 1.06 27.34 17.51
N VAL A 208 0.50 27.19 16.30
CA VAL A 208 -0.85 26.65 16.09
C VAL A 208 -0.78 25.41 15.19
N ARG A 209 -1.68 24.47 15.43
CA ARG A 209 -1.87 23.27 14.61
C ARG A 209 -3.13 23.41 13.77
N ILE A 210 -3.03 23.10 12.48
CA ILE A 210 -4.17 22.97 11.57
C ILE A 210 -4.30 21.51 11.20
N VAL A 211 -5.45 20.90 11.50
CA VAL A 211 -5.69 19.47 11.28
C VAL A 211 -6.67 19.27 10.13
N LEU A 212 -6.18 18.73 9.02
CA LEU A 212 -6.98 18.34 7.86
C LEU A 212 -7.30 16.84 7.96
N ARG A 213 -8.58 16.50 7.98
CA ARG A 213 -9.05 15.10 7.99
C ARG A 213 -9.91 14.81 6.78
N GLY A 214 -9.82 13.58 6.28
CA GLY A 214 -10.63 13.07 5.19
C GLY A 214 -10.58 11.56 5.13
N TRP A 215 -11.28 10.96 4.18
CA TRP A 215 -11.27 9.53 3.94
C TRP A 215 -10.91 9.26 2.50
N ILE A 216 -10.01 8.32 2.26
CA ILE A 216 -9.70 7.88 0.91
C ILE A 216 -10.92 7.19 0.32
N TRP A 217 -11.31 7.56 -0.90
CA TRP A 217 -12.42 6.91 -1.59
C TRP A 217 -11.98 5.58 -2.20
N ALA A 218 -12.01 4.50 -1.43
CA ALA A 218 -11.38 3.24 -1.77
C ALA A 218 -11.91 2.64 -3.10
N ASP A 219 -13.19 2.84 -3.41
CA ASP A 219 -13.84 2.37 -4.65
C ASP A 219 -13.09 2.84 -5.91
N THR A 220 -12.66 4.09 -5.98
CA THR A 220 -11.89 4.62 -7.12
C THR A 220 -10.59 3.84 -7.29
N PHE A 221 -9.79 3.73 -6.23
CA PHE A 221 -8.49 3.07 -6.29
C PHE A 221 -8.60 1.58 -6.64
N PHE A 222 -9.66 0.91 -6.17
CA PHE A 222 -9.93 -0.48 -6.54
C PHE A 222 -10.34 -0.63 -8.01
N ARG A 223 -11.21 0.23 -8.52
CA ARG A 223 -11.64 0.20 -9.94
C ARG A 223 -10.46 0.40 -10.90
N TYR A 224 -9.58 1.34 -10.58
CA TYR A 224 -8.40 1.66 -11.38
C TYR A 224 -7.18 0.79 -11.06
N LYS A 225 -7.30 -0.20 -10.17
CA LYS A 225 -6.23 -1.15 -9.78
C LYS A 225 -4.96 -0.45 -9.26
N ILE A 226 -5.14 0.63 -8.50
CA ILE A 226 -4.07 1.38 -7.86
C ILE A 226 -3.95 0.89 -6.42
N SER A 227 -2.83 0.25 -6.11
CA SER A 227 -2.60 -0.38 -4.81
C SER A 227 -1.59 0.36 -3.93
N ASP A 228 -0.70 1.17 -4.51
CA ASP A 228 0.37 1.88 -3.80
C ASP A 228 0.43 3.33 -4.28
N PHE A 229 -0.02 4.25 -3.42
CA PHE A 229 -0.12 5.67 -3.74
C PHE A 229 0.12 6.56 -2.52
N ALA A 230 0.46 7.82 -2.77
CA ALA A 230 0.52 8.88 -1.77
C ALA A 230 -0.48 9.97 -2.09
N ILE A 231 -1.22 10.45 -1.09
CA ILE A 231 -1.96 11.70 -1.19
C ILE A 231 -1.10 12.82 -0.64
N VAL A 232 -0.90 13.86 -1.44
CA VAL A 232 -0.17 15.07 -1.06
C VAL A 232 -1.13 16.23 -0.89
N SER A 233 -1.05 16.92 0.25
CA SER A 233 -1.66 18.24 0.40
C SER A 233 -0.59 19.28 0.71
N GLU A 234 -0.81 20.51 0.24
CA GLU A 234 0.15 21.60 0.42
C GLU A 234 -0.48 22.73 1.23
N ALA A 235 0.32 23.33 2.12
CA ALA A 235 -0.05 24.52 2.86
C ALA A 235 0.78 25.71 2.36
N ASN A 236 0.10 26.79 2.00
CA ASN A 236 0.73 28.04 1.61
C ASN A 236 0.22 29.17 2.53
N ALA A 237 1.12 29.76 3.30
CA ALA A 237 0.79 30.90 4.14
C ALA A 237 0.73 32.19 3.31
N LYS A 238 -0.22 33.06 3.61
CA LYS A 238 -0.36 34.38 3.01
C LYS A 238 -0.44 35.39 4.12
N LEU A 239 0.58 36.24 4.21
CA LEU A 239 0.55 37.39 5.10
C LEU A 239 -0.24 38.52 4.43
N GLU A 240 -0.92 39.33 5.22
CA GLU A 240 -1.57 40.54 4.73
C GLU A 240 -0.50 41.56 4.30
N GLU A 241 -0.77 42.29 3.20
CA GLU A 241 0.18 43.26 2.61
C GLU A 241 0.41 44.49 3.51
N THR A 242 -0.43 44.67 4.54
CA THR A 242 -0.34 45.74 5.52
C THR A 242 -0.39 45.18 6.94
N ALA A 243 0.57 45.56 7.79
CA ALA A 243 0.46 45.38 9.24
C ALA A 243 0.62 46.75 9.92
N PHE A 244 -0.21 47.03 10.92
CA PHE A 244 -0.20 48.30 11.65
C PHE A 244 -0.27 49.56 10.76
N GLY A 245 -0.95 49.47 9.61
CA GLY A 245 -1.08 50.57 8.65
C GLY A 245 0.17 50.84 7.79
N ILE A 246 1.19 49.98 7.87
CA ILE A 246 2.43 50.09 7.09
C ILE A 246 2.46 48.95 6.07
N LYS A 247 2.76 49.28 4.80
CA LYS A 247 2.96 48.28 3.74
C LYS A 247 4.21 47.45 4.05
N ILE A 248 4.05 46.14 4.10
CA ILE A 248 5.15 45.21 4.35
C ILE A 248 5.79 44.87 3.00
N ASP A 249 6.62 45.77 2.49
CA ASP A 249 7.48 45.49 1.33
C ASP A 249 8.68 44.64 1.80
N SER A 250 8.43 43.37 2.12
CA SER A 250 9.54 42.43 2.29
C SER A 250 9.42 41.29 1.30
N ASN A 251 10.58 40.84 0.82
CA ASN A 251 10.73 39.65 0.00
C ASN A 251 10.41 38.42 0.88
N LEU A 252 9.13 38.21 1.19
CA LEU A 252 8.69 37.05 1.98
C LEU A 252 8.83 35.81 1.10
N THR A 253 9.91 35.06 1.33
CA THR A 253 10.03 33.71 0.79
C THR A 253 9.15 32.77 1.61
N ILE A 254 7.85 32.77 1.34
CA ILE A 254 6.93 31.79 1.94
C ILE A 254 7.07 30.49 1.16
N GLN A 255 7.79 29.53 1.72
CA GLN A 255 7.91 28.20 1.11
C GLN A 255 6.65 27.39 1.44
N PRO A 256 5.96 26.83 0.43
CA PRO A 256 4.83 25.95 0.68
C PRO A 256 5.31 24.66 1.36
N LEU A 257 4.54 24.20 2.35
CA LEU A 257 4.80 22.94 3.05
C LEU A 257 3.90 21.84 2.47
N ALA A 258 4.51 20.83 1.84
CA ALA A 258 3.80 19.65 1.36
C ALA A 258 3.88 18.52 2.39
N ILE A 259 2.74 17.89 2.70
CA ILE A 259 2.65 16.69 3.52
C ILE A 259 2.11 15.56 2.65
N SER A 260 2.77 14.40 2.69
CA SER A 260 2.38 13.19 1.98
C SER A 260 2.05 12.07 2.95
N GLN A 261 0.88 11.42 2.79
CA GLN A 261 0.54 10.19 3.49
C GLN A 261 0.44 9.04 2.48
N ASN A 262 1.12 7.93 2.80
CA ASN A 262 1.19 6.75 1.94
C ASN A 262 0.07 5.76 2.30
N PHE A 263 -0.54 5.17 1.28
CA PHE A 263 -1.56 4.15 1.42
C PHE A 263 -1.20 2.94 0.58
N VAL A 264 -1.38 1.76 1.18
CA VAL A 264 -1.19 0.48 0.51
C VAL A 264 -2.45 -0.36 0.68
N PHE A 265 -3.11 -0.69 -0.42
CA PHE A 265 -4.23 -1.62 -0.42
C PHE A 265 -3.72 -3.04 -0.67
N GLU A 266 -3.79 -3.87 0.38
CA GLU A 266 -3.45 -5.29 0.31
C GLU A 266 -4.56 -6.07 -0.42
N GLY A 267 -4.20 -7.10 -1.19
CA GLY A 267 -5.16 -7.99 -1.86
C GLY A 267 -5.57 -7.58 -3.28
N ILE A 268 -5.16 -6.40 -3.75
CA ILE A 268 -5.07 -6.15 -5.19
C ILE A 268 -3.83 -6.89 -5.67
N ASN A 269 -4.01 -8.15 -6.06
CA ASN A 269 -3.02 -8.83 -6.87
C ASN A 269 -3.00 -8.08 -8.21
N VAL A 270 -2.24 -6.98 -8.29
CA VAL A 270 -1.74 -6.52 -9.58
C VAL A 270 -1.03 -7.74 -10.11
N SER A 271 -1.70 -8.43 -11.02
CA SER A 271 -1.13 -9.57 -11.67
C SER A 271 0.21 -9.07 -12.18
N LEU A 272 1.28 -9.53 -11.55
CA LEU A 272 2.61 -9.47 -12.10
C LEU A 272 2.61 -10.40 -13.31
N PHE A 273 1.72 -10.16 -14.28
CA PHE A 273 1.97 -10.38 -15.68
C PHE A 273 3.06 -9.37 -16.04
N ARG A 274 4.24 -9.62 -15.46
CA ARG A 274 5.46 -9.64 -16.22
C ARG A 274 5.07 -10.24 -17.54
N GLU A 275 5.15 -9.45 -18.62
CA GLU A 275 5.31 -9.99 -19.94
C GLU A 275 6.59 -10.84 -19.84
N ILE A 276 6.42 -12.09 -19.45
CA ILE A 276 7.48 -13.07 -19.46
C ILE A 276 7.80 -13.14 -20.94
N PRO A 277 8.97 -12.67 -21.40
CA PRO A 277 9.30 -12.77 -22.81
C PRO A 277 9.21 -14.26 -23.12
N LEU A 278 8.30 -14.63 -24.02
CA LEU A 278 8.09 -16.03 -24.39
C LEU A 278 9.20 -16.52 -25.32
N TRP A 279 9.91 -15.58 -25.96
CA TRP A 279 10.97 -15.88 -26.92
C TRP A 279 12.12 -16.72 -26.35
N PRO A 280 12.67 -16.49 -25.12
CA PRO A 280 13.62 -17.40 -24.50
C PRO A 280 13.13 -18.84 -24.33
N PHE A 281 11.84 -19.06 -24.07
CA PHE A 281 11.26 -20.41 -23.97
C PHE A 281 11.19 -21.08 -25.35
N ILE A 282 10.78 -20.31 -26.37
CA ILE A 282 10.76 -20.79 -27.76
C ILE A 282 12.18 -21.12 -28.22
N LEU A 283 13.15 -20.23 -27.98
CA LEU A 283 14.55 -20.41 -28.35
C LEU A 283 15.18 -21.61 -27.61
N GLY A 284 14.88 -21.76 -26.32
CA GLY A 284 15.33 -22.90 -25.52
C GLY A 284 14.74 -24.22 -26.00
N SER A 285 13.47 -24.25 -26.37
CA SER A 285 12.82 -25.45 -26.92
C SER A 285 13.42 -25.85 -28.27
N VAL A 286 13.67 -24.89 -29.17
CA VAL A 286 14.29 -25.15 -30.48
C VAL A 286 15.71 -25.70 -30.34
N LEU A 287 16.55 -25.06 -29.50
CA LEU A 287 17.91 -25.53 -29.22
C LEU A 287 17.92 -26.90 -28.53
N GLY A 288 16.99 -27.12 -27.59
CA GLY A 288 16.85 -28.40 -26.89
C GLY A 288 16.46 -29.54 -27.83
N LEU A 289 15.49 -29.31 -28.73
CA LEU A 289 15.09 -30.29 -29.74
C LEU A 289 16.22 -30.59 -30.73
N ALA A 290 16.98 -29.58 -31.14
CA ALA A 290 18.13 -29.77 -32.03
C ALA A 290 19.24 -30.63 -31.37
N LEU A 291 19.57 -30.35 -30.10
CA LEU A 291 20.52 -31.16 -29.33
C LEU A 291 20.03 -32.59 -29.13
N LEU A 292 18.75 -32.76 -28.80
CA LEU A 292 18.14 -34.07 -28.62
C LEU A 292 18.19 -34.90 -29.92
N ALA A 293 17.88 -34.29 -31.06
CA ALA A 293 17.99 -34.94 -32.37
C ALA A 293 19.43 -35.35 -32.68
N LEU A 294 20.41 -34.50 -32.36
CA LEU A 294 21.83 -34.80 -32.55
C LEU A 294 22.27 -35.99 -31.68
N LEU A 295 21.84 -36.06 -30.42
CA LEU A 295 22.13 -37.19 -29.54
C LEU A 295 21.51 -38.51 -30.03
N ILE A 296 20.27 -38.47 -30.52
CA ILE A 296 19.65 -39.66 -31.14
C ILE A 296 20.47 -40.09 -32.36
N PHE A 297 20.89 -39.14 -33.20
CA PHE A 297 21.69 -39.43 -34.38
C PHE A 297 23.06 -40.02 -34.05
N THR A 298 23.74 -39.51 -33.02
CA THR A 298 25.02 -40.07 -32.57
C THR A 298 24.83 -41.45 -31.94
N MET A 299 23.80 -41.67 -31.12
CA MET A 299 23.49 -43.01 -30.59
C MET A 299 23.10 -44.00 -31.69
N TRP A 300 22.42 -43.54 -32.75
CA TRP A 300 22.10 -44.34 -33.92
C TRP A 300 23.37 -44.71 -34.71
N LYS A 301 24.27 -43.75 -34.95
CA LYS A 301 25.56 -43.99 -35.63
C LYS A 301 26.56 -44.80 -34.81
N CYS A 302 26.54 -44.69 -33.48
CA CYS A 302 27.36 -45.48 -32.58
C CYS A 302 26.83 -46.91 -32.37
N GLY A 303 25.78 -47.33 -33.08
CA GLY A 303 25.35 -48.74 -33.13
C GLY A 303 24.65 -49.24 -31.86
N PHE A 304 24.17 -48.36 -30.98
CA PHE A 304 23.48 -48.76 -29.74
C PHE A 304 22.18 -49.55 -30.02
N PHE A 305 21.54 -49.30 -31.18
CA PHE A 305 20.34 -50.01 -31.62
C PHE A 305 20.61 -51.31 -32.41
N HIS A 306 21.87 -51.76 -32.53
CA HIS A 306 22.21 -53.06 -33.12
C HIS A 306 22.25 -54.21 -32.10
N ARG A 307 21.42 -54.16 -31.05
CA ARG A 307 21.15 -55.37 -30.26
C ARG A 307 20.24 -56.30 -31.07
N LYS A 308 20.87 -57.33 -31.62
CA LYS A 308 20.21 -58.52 -32.15
C LYS A 308 19.21 -59.04 -31.12
N GLN A 309 17.92 -59.07 -31.47
CA GLN A 309 16.98 -59.97 -30.84
C GLN A 309 17.45 -61.39 -31.15
N ILE A 310 17.81 -62.17 -30.13
CA ILE A 310 17.85 -63.62 -30.24
C ILE A 310 16.38 -64.03 -30.39
N TYR A 311 16.00 -64.44 -31.60
CA TYR A 311 14.75 -65.14 -31.85
C TYR A 311 14.90 -66.57 -31.32
N ASP A 312 13.83 -67.08 -30.71
CA ASP A 312 13.64 -68.49 -30.36
C ASP A 312 14.11 -69.40 -31.49
N ASP A 313 14.94 -70.39 -31.18
CA ASP A 313 14.86 -71.74 -31.75
C ASP A 313 16.05 -72.55 -31.26
N GLN A 314 15.85 -73.40 -30.27
CA GLN A 314 16.41 -74.78 -30.21
C GLN A 314 15.84 -75.49 -28.97
N PHE A 315 14.60 -76.02 -29.03
CA PHE A 315 14.29 -77.34 -28.46
C PHE A 315 13.20 -78.02 -29.29
N GLN A 316 13.67 -78.94 -30.12
CA GLN A 316 12.97 -79.93 -30.93
C GLN A 316 12.10 -80.89 -30.07
N GLN A 317 11.00 -81.43 -30.63
CA GLN A 317 10.83 -82.87 -30.93
C GLN A 317 9.40 -83.26 -31.43
N TYR A 318 9.41 -84.06 -32.51
CA TYR A 318 8.34 -84.82 -33.22
C TYR A 318 7.45 -85.73 -32.33
N PRO A 319 6.40 -86.45 -32.82
CA PRO A 319 5.75 -86.48 -34.15
C PRO A 319 4.22 -86.26 -34.12
N HIS A 320 3.66 -86.08 -35.32
CA HIS A 320 2.25 -86.24 -35.64
C HIS A 320 1.85 -87.74 -35.60
N ASN A 321 0.86 -88.15 -34.80
CA ASN A 321 0.02 -89.31 -35.13
C ASN A 321 -1.36 -89.25 -34.46
N ASN A 322 -2.34 -89.72 -35.23
CA ASN A 322 -3.78 -89.58 -35.08
C ASN A 322 -4.36 -90.32 -33.87
N ASN A 323 -5.46 -89.83 -33.32
CA ASN A 323 -6.80 -90.44 -33.46
C ASN A 323 -7.80 -89.87 -32.44
N ASN A 324 -9.04 -89.77 -32.92
CA ASN A 324 -10.31 -89.56 -32.22
C ASN A 324 -10.33 -89.94 -30.73
N ILE A 325 -11.06 -89.17 -29.92
CA ILE A 325 -12.38 -89.53 -29.38
C ILE A 325 -12.87 -88.40 -28.46
N ASN A 326 -14.14 -88.07 -28.67
CA ASN A 326 -15.04 -87.24 -27.86
C ASN A 326 -14.77 -87.23 -26.36
N SER A 327 -14.84 -86.05 -25.73
CA SER A 327 -15.77 -85.78 -24.62
C SER A 327 -15.57 -84.38 -24.03
N ASN A 328 -16.59 -83.54 -24.22
CA ASN A 328 -17.22 -82.61 -23.26
C ASN A 328 -16.36 -81.77 -22.31
N GLY A 329 -16.53 -80.45 -22.36
CA GLY A 329 -16.40 -79.61 -21.16
C GLY A 329 -15.91 -78.18 -21.35
N ASN A 330 -16.78 -77.32 -21.88
CA ASN A 330 -17.03 -75.94 -21.43
C ASN A 330 -15.87 -74.99 -21.04
N SER A 331 -15.72 -73.97 -21.91
CA SER A 331 -15.80 -72.51 -21.57
C SER A 331 -14.54 -71.85 -20.96
N ILE A 332 -14.08 -70.63 -21.29
CA ILE A 332 -14.53 -69.44 -22.04
C ILE A 332 -13.24 -68.67 -22.41
N ASN A 333 -13.17 -68.07 -23.61
CA ASN A 333 -12.15 -67.06 -23.97
C ASN A 333 -12.66 -65.64 -23.69
N PRO A 334 -11.76 -64.67 -23.48
CA PRO A 334 -11.89 -63.37 -24.15
C PRO A 334 -10.54 -62.95 -24.78
N ILE A 335 -10.39 -62.92 -26.11
CA ILE A 335 -10.73 -61.86 -27.08
C ILE A 335 -10.04 -60.51 -26.82
N PHE A 336 -8.89 -60.42 -27.49
CA PHE A 336 -8.15 -59.27 -28.00
C PHE A 336 -9.01 -58.34 -28.87
N ILE A 337 -8.79 -57.01 -28.81
CA ILE A 337 -8.77 -56.14 -30.01
C ILE A 337 -7.71 -55.03 -29.85
N GLU A 338 -6.85 -55.00 -30.86
CA GLU A 338 -5.81 -54.06 -31.32
C GLU A 338 -6.14 -52.56 -31.25
N PRO A 339 -5.13 -51.68 -31.37
CA PRO A 339 -5.16 -50.83 -32.56
C PRO A 339 -3.85 -50.78 -33.35
N ARG A 340 -4.04 -50.85 -34.67
CA ARG A 340 -3.08 -50.68 -35.76
C ARG A 340 -2.43 -49.29 -35.78
N LYS A 341 -1.17 -49.32 -36.22
CA LYS A 341 -0.36 -48.40 -37.05
C LYS A 341 -1.10 -47.16 -37.61
N ILE A 342 -0.42 -46.02 -37.79
CA ILE A 342 0.91 -45.81 -38.42
C ILE A 342 1.72 -44.77 -37.66
#